data_AF-R1IYB0-F1
#
_entry.id   AF-R1IYB0-F1
#
_cell.length_a   1.000
_cell.length_b   1.000
_cell.length_c   1.000
_cell.angle_alpha   90.00
_cell.angle_beta   90.00
_cell.angle_gamma   90.00
#
_symmetry.space_group_name_H-M   'P 1'
#
loop_
_entity.id
_entity.type
_entity.pdbx_description
1 polymer ?
#
loop_
_entity_poly.entity_id
_entity_poly.type
_entity_poly.pdbx_seq_one_letter_code
_entity_poly.pdbx_strand_id
1 'polypeptide(L)'
;MKTYLVGGAVRDELLGLEVKDRDWVVVGADIDSMLNAGYQQVGSDFPVFLHPKTHEEHALARTERKSGKGYTGFVCDFAPDVTLEEDLQRRDLTINAIAKAEDGSLIDPYGGQQDLNDRLLRHVSPAFVEDPLRVLRVARFAARFHHLGFRVADETLAMMQEIVESGELDALTAERVWKEWEKSLTSQHPEVFLSVLRDCGALAVVLPEIDALFGVPQPEQWHPEIDTGIHTLMVARQAALLTEDPVIRFAAQVHDLGKGLTPQEEWPSHKLHTKLGLKPIKTLCERIRVPNAYRDAALLVCAEHTNVHNAGELKAATFVKIFDRNDCWRKPEKIPQLATASKADHQGRTGFEERDYPQSAWLTGAFDAASAVEVKPIVAAGFKGPAIREELTKQRIEAVKKYLEGNRVLGS
;
A
#
# COMPACT_ATOMS: atom_id res chain seq x y z
N MET A 1 35.65 -19.84 1.96
CA MET A 1 34.27 -19.41 1.72
C MET A 1 33.34 -20.09 2.72
N LYS A 2 32.65 -19.32 3.57
CA LYS A 2 31.58 -19.82 4.44
C LYS A 2 30.26 -19.17 4.01
N THR A 3 29.19 -19.96 3.97
CA THR A 3 27.85 -19.60 3.47
C THR A 3 26.83 -19.66 4.60
N TYR A 4 26.03 -18.61 4.74
CA TYR A 4 24.99 -18.53 5.77
C TYR A 4 23.67 -18.08 5.15
N LEU A 5 22.58 -18.76 5.48
CA LEU A 5 21.24 -18.26 5.18
C LEU A 5 20.96 -17.10 6.15
N VAL A 6 20.45 -15.98 5.66
CA VAL A 6 20.29 -14.77 6.47
C VAL A 6 18.95 -14.09 6.26
N GLY A 7 18.62 -13.15 7.14
CA GLY A 7 17.57 -12.16 6.87
C GLY A 7 16.17 -12.74 6.93
N GLY A 8 15.36 -12.39 5.92
CA GLY A 8 13.94 -12.70 5.90
C GLY A 8 13.65 -14.20 5.91
N ALA A 9 14.51 -15.01 5.29
CA ALA A 9 14.35 -16.45 5.23
C ALA A 9 14.44 -17.09 6.63
N VAL A 10 15.46 -16.73 7.41
CA VAL A 10 15.64 -17.25 8.78
C VAL A 10 14.51 -16.78 9.70
N ARG A 11 14.15 -15.50 9.62
CA ARG A 11 13.03 -14.92 10.38
C ARG A 11 11.71 -15.65 10.09
N ASP A 12 11.39 -15.82 8.82
CA ASP A 12 10.12 -16.42 8.39
C ASP A 12 10.10 -17.92 8.77
N GLU A 13 11.23 -18.64 8.67
CA GLU A 13 11.36 -20.02 9.18
C GLU A 13 11.08 -20.11 10.68
N LEU A 14 11.70 -19.24 11.49
CA LEU A 14 11.52 -19.22 12.95
C LEU A 14 10.10 -18.84 13.38
N LEU A 15 9.38 -18.06 12.57
CA LEU A 15 7.98 -17.72 12.77
C LEU A 15 7.01 -18.80 12.25
N GLY A 16 7.50 -19.86 11.61
CA GLY A 16 6.67 -20.89 10.98
C GLY A 16 5.93 -20.40 9.73
N LEU A 17 6.44 -19.35 9.07
CA LEU A 17 5.90 -18.80 7.84
C LEU A 17 6.54 -19.46 6.62
N GLU A 18 5.87 -19.37 5.48
CA GLU A 18 6.42 -19.82 4.20
C GLU A 18 7.63 -18.95 3.79
N VAL A 19 8.77 -19.59 3.57
CA VAL A 19 9.99 -18.94 3.05
C VAL A 19 9.90 -18.88 1.53
N LYS A 20 9.71 -17.68 0.98
CA LYS A 20 9.58 -17.45 -0.47
C LYS A 20 10.94 -17.32 -1.16
N ASP A 21 11.81 -16.52 -0.57
CA ASP A 21 13.12 -16.19 -1.11
C ASP A 21 14.19 -16.54 -0.08
N ARG A 22 15.33 -17.09 -0.54
CA ARG A 22 16.48 -17.43 0.29
C ARG A 22 17.66 -16.57 -0.09
N ASP A 23 18.02 -15.69 0.85
CA ASP A 23 19.19 -14.82 0.72
C ASP A 23 20.36 -15.44 1.49
N TRP A 24 21.50 -15.56 0.82
CA TRP A 24 22.71 -16.11 1.40
C TRP A 24 23.81 -15.05 1.51
N VAL A 25 24.53 -15.06 2.62
CA VAL A 25 25.75 -14.27 2.81
C VAL A 25 26.97 -15.15 2.76
N VAL A 26 27.99 -14.67 2.05
CA VAL A 26 29.27 -15.35 1.85
C VAL A 26 30.38 -14.56 2.53
N VAL A 27 31.08 -15.21 3.45
CA VAL A 27 32.20 -14.65 4.23
C VAL A 27 33.51 -15.32 3.82
N GLY A 28 34.61 -14.56 3.81
CA GLY A 28 35.94 -15.07 3.47
C GLY A 28 36.07 -15.49 2.02
N ALA A 29 35.49 -14.70 1.11
CA ALA A 29 35.61 -14.82 -0.33
C ALA A 29 35.63 -13.42 -0.96
N ASP A 30 36.25 -13.31 -2.14
CA ASP A 30 36.20 -12.15 -3.02
C ASP A 30 35.44 -12.49 -4.32
N ILE A 31 35.31 -11.51 -5.21
CA ILE A 31 34.63 -11.67 -6.49
C ILE A 31 35.26 -12.78 -7.33
N ASP A 32 36.59 -12.81 -7.42
CA ASP A 32 37.33 -13.81 -8.19
C ASP A 32 37.08 -15.22 -7.64
N SER A 33 37.05 -15.38 -6.32
CA SER A 33 36.73 -16.65 -5.66
C SER A 33 35.31 -17.12 -5.99
N MET A 34 34.32 -16.21 -6.00
CA MET A 34 32.93 -16.52 -6.37
C MET A 34 32.83 -16.97 -7.83
N LEU A 35 33.44 -16.21 -8.75
CA LEU A 35 33.43 -16.53 -10.19
C LEU A 35 34.14 -17.86 -10.48
N ASN A 36 35.29 -18.11 -9.84
CA ASN A 36 36.02 -19.37 -9.96
C ASN A 36 35.22 -20.57 -9.42
N ALA A 37 34.34 -20.35 -8.44
CA ALA A 37 33.42 -21.35 -7.92
C ALA A 37 32.17 -21.55 -8.82
N GLY A 38 32.06 -20.84 -9.95
CA GLY A 38 30.99 -20.99 -10.93
C GLY A 38 29.75 -20.13 -10.66
N TYR A 39 29.81 -19.21 -9.70
CA TYR A 39 28.72 -18.27 -9.46
C TYR A 39 28.61 -17.23 -10.58
N GLN A 40 27.38 -16.81 -10.88
CA GLN A 40 27.13 -15.79 -11.90
C GLN A 40 26.79 -14.45 -11.25
N GLN A 41 27.59 -13.41 -11.47
CA GLN A 41 27.32 -12.09 -10.93
C GLN A 41 26.07 -11.46 -11.56
N VAL A 42 25.25 -10.81 -10.73
CA VAL A 42 24.04 -10.09 -11.14
C VAL A 42 24.08 -8.67 -10.58
N GLY A 43 23.84 -7.68 -11.46
CA GLY A 43 23.92 -6.26 -11.11
C GLY A 43 25.36 -5.72 -11.15
N SER A 44 25.47 -4.40 -11.36
CA SER A 44 26.75 -3.69 -11.48
C SER A 44 27.24 -3.07 -10.17
N ASP A 45 26.32 -2.77 -9.25
CA ASP A 45 26.60 -1.84 -8.15
C ASP A 45 26.95 -2.54 -6.84
N PHE A 46 26.60 -3.83 -6.69
CA PHE A 46 26.88 -4.65 -5.52
C PHE A 46 27.16 -6.11 -5.95
N PRO A 47 28.21 -6.77 -5.43
CA PRO A 47 28.51 -8.18 -5.73
C PRO A 47 27.45 -9.14 -5.14
N VAL A 48 26.33 -9.26 -5.85
CA VAL A 48 25.34 -10.34 -5.72
C VAL A 48 25.61 -11.36 -6.82
N PHE A 49 25.50 -12.63 -6.48
CA PHE A 49 25.72 -13.73 -7.41
C PHE A 49 24.60 -14.76 -7.33
N LEU A 50 24.32 -15.43 -8.45
CA LEU A 50 23.44 -16.59 -8.49
C LEU A 50 24.26 -17.86 -8.32
N HIS A 51 23.81 -18.73 -7.43
CA HIS A 51 24.41 -20.04 -7.22
C HIS A 51 24.24 -20.94 -8.48
N PRO A 52 25.28 -21.64 -8.95
CA PRO A 52 25.28 -22.35 -10.24
C PRO A 52 24.24 -23.47 -10.38
N LYS A 53 23.72 -23.99 -9.27
CA LYS A 53 22.76 -25.11 -9.28
C LYS A 53 21.35 -24.70 -8.86
N THR A 54 21.25 -23.84 -7.85
CA THR A 54 19.97 -23.47 -7.24
C THR A 54 19.43 -22.16 -7.79
N HIS A 55 20.30 -21.33 -8.40
CA HIS A 55 20.00 -19.96 -8.79
C HIS A 55 19.49 -19.08 -7.64
N GLU A 56 19.78 -19.46 -6.38
CA GLU A 56 19.53 -18.62 -5.21
C GLU A 56 20.57 -17.48 -5.14
N GLU A 57 20.21 -16.38 -4.49
CA GLU A 57 21.04 -15.18 -4.39
C GLU A 57 22.07 -15.29 -3.25
N HIS A 58 23.33 -15.07 -3.59
CA HIS A 58 24.48 -15.09 -2.68
C HIS A 58 25.21 -13.75 -2.77
N ALA A 59 25.28 -13.05 -1.64
CA ALA A 59 25.95 -11.76 -1.53
C ALA A 59 27.23 -11.87 -0.70
N LEU A 60 28.30 -11.19 -1.11
CA LEU A 60 29.49 -11.05 -0.25
C LEU A 60 29.14 -10.21 0.99
N ALA A 61 29.67 -10.60 2.13
CA ALA A 61 29.57 -9.84 3.38
C ALA A 61 30.14 -8.43 3.20
N ARG A 62 29.51 -7.44 3.84
CA ARG A 62 29.93 -6.05 3.68
C ARG A 62 29.74 -5.21 4.93
N THR A 63 30.51 -4.14 5.00
CA THR A 63 30.22 -2.99 5.86
C THR A 63 29.72 -1.82 5.02
N GLU A 64 28.91 -0.96 5.64
CA GLU A 64 28.40 0.27 5.03
C GLU A 64 28.84 1.44 5.93
N ARG A 65 29.41 2.49 5.33
CA ARG A 65 29.67 3.75 6.03
C ARG A 65 29.08 4.93 5.27
N LYS A 66 28.33 5.77 5.98
CA LYS A 66 27.83 7.02 5.42
C LYS A 66 28.98 8.01 5.14
N SER A 67 29.10 8.41 3.87
CA SER A 67 30.05 9.37 3.30
C SER A 67 29.36 10.62 2.72
N GLY A 68 28.03 10.77 2.86
CA GLY A 68 27.29 11.94 2.35
C GLY A 68 25.83 11.98 2.79
N LYS A 69 25.08 13.00 2.33
CA LYS A 69 23.62 13.07 2.49
C LYS A 69 22.91 12.25 1.41
N GLY A 70 21.82 11.58 1.76
CA GLY A 70 21.03 10.76 0.84
C GLY A 70 21.63 9.38 0.51
N TYR A 71 20.91 8.61 -0.31
CA TYR A 71 21.15 7.17 -0.55
C TYR A 71 22.47 6.83 -1.26
N THR A 72 23.00 7.71 -2.12
CA THR A 72 24.31 7.47 -2.78
C THR A 72 25.50 7.78 -1.86
N GLY A 73 25.23 8.16 -0.61
CA GLY A 73 26.25 8.50 0.36
C GLY A 73 26.78 7.31 1.14
N PHE A 74 26.80 6.08 0.63
CA PHE A 74 27.39 4.93 1.34
C PHE A 74 28.64 4.42 0.62
N VAL A 75 29.74 4.31 1.35
CA VAL A 75 30.92 3.55 0.93
C VAL A 75 30.75 2.13 1.44
N CYS A 76 30.71 1.17 0.53
CA CYS A 76 30.64 -0.25 0.87
C CYS A 76 32.04 -0.86 0.81
N ASP A 77 32.41 -1.59 1.85
CA ASP A 77 33.62 -2.42 1.88
C ASP A 77 33.21 -3.90 1.84
N PHE A 78 33.79 -4.66 0.91
CA PHE A 78 33.54 -6.09 0.69
C PHE A 78 34.81 -6.92 0.90
N ALA A 79 35.78 -6.38 1.64
CA ALA A 79 37.03 -7.07 1.87
C ALA A 79 36.79 -8.46 2.49
N PRO A 80 37.60 -9.49 2.13
CA PRO A 80 37.38 -10.86 2.60
C PRO A 80 37.43 -11.04 4.12
N ASP A 81 37.98 -10.06 4.85
CA ASP A 81 38.06 -10.02 6.30
C ASP A 81 36.80 -9.45 6.98
N VAL A 82 35.85 -8.90 6.21
CA VAL A 82 34.54 -8.51 6.74
C VAL A 82 33.84 -9.73 7.34
N THR A 83 33.50 -9.61 8.61
CA THR A 83 32.89 -10.69 9.40
C THR A 83 31.38 -10.78 9.15
N LEU A 84 30.81 -11.94 9.50
CA LEU A 84 29.35 -12.12 9.50
C LEU A 84 28.66 -11.13 10.46
N GLU A 85 29.25 -10.89 11.63
CA GLU A 85 28.69 -10.01 12.65
C GLU A 85 28.59 -8.56 12.17
N GLU A 86 29.60 -8.08 11.44
CA GLU A 86 29.62 -6.76 10.79
C GLU A 86 28.55 -6.65 9.68
N ASP A 87 28.35 -7.69 8.85
CA ASP A 87 27.26 -7.70 7.86
C ASP A 87 25.87 -7.71 8.51
N LEU A 88 25.72 -8.41 9.64
CA LEU A 88 24.47 -8.43 10.38
C LEU A 88 24.21 -7.05 11.05
N GLN A 89 25.26 -6.32 11.46
CA GLN A 89 25.15 -5.02 12.16
C GLN A 89 24.46 -3.93 11.34
N ARG A 90 24.69 -3.92 10.03
CA ARG A 90 24.15 -2.93 9.08
C ARG A 90 22.68 -3.17 8.71
N ARG A 91 22.05 -4.22 9.24
CA ARG A 91 20.65 -4.54 8.92
C ARG A 91 19.71 -3.62 9.67
N ASP A 92 18.46 -3.59 9.22
CA ASP A 92 17.45 -2.70 9.78
C ASP A 92 16.98 -3.17 11.16
N LEU A 93 16.53 -4.41 11.27
CA LEU A 93 15.92 -4.98 12.46
C LEU A 93 16.67 -6.22 12.97
N THR A 94 16.72 -6.40 14.29
CA THR A 94 17.34 -7.56 14.96
C THR A 94 16.78 -8.88 14.44
N ILE A 95 15.47 -8.94 14.22
CA ILE A 95 14.78 -10.12 13.67
C ILE A 95 15.24 -10.48 12.24
N ASN A 96 15.86 -9.53 11.52
CA ASN A 96 16.45 -9.74 10.20
C ASN A 96 17.98 -9.92 10.27
N ALA A 97 18.56 -9.83 11.46
CA ALA A 97 19.99 -9.93 11.73
C ALA A 97 20.36 -11.27 12.37
N ILE A 98 19.64 -12.33 11.98
CA ILE A 98 19.90 -13.72 12.35
C ILE A 98 20.46 -14.45 11.12
N ALA A 99 21.50 -15.23 11.35
CA ALA A 99 22.10 -16.10 10.34
C ALA A 99 21.96 -17.57 10.74
N LYS A 100 21.86 -18.46 9.75
CA LYS A 100 21.81 -19.91 9.92
C LYS A 100 22.93 -20.55 9.10
N ALA A 101 23.78 -21.31 9.77
CA ALA A 101 24.87 -22.05 9.12
C ALA A 101 24.36 -23.34 8.47
N GLU A 102 25.20 -23.98 7.66
CA GLU A 102 24.85 -25.22 6.93
C GLU A 102 24.51 -26.40 7.85
N ASP A 103 25.08 -26.43 9.06
CA ASP A 103 24.77 -27.44 10.08
C ASP A 103 23.45 -27.15 10.84
N GLY A 104 22.77 -26.06 10.48
CA GLY A 104 21.52 -25.61 11.09
C GLY A 104 21.70 -24.75 12.35
N SER A 105 22.92 -24.50 12.81
CA SER A 105 23.17 -23.63 13.96
C SER A 105 22.80 -22.17 13.63
N LEU A 106 22.22 -21.48 14.62
CA LEU A 106 21.83 -20.08 14.52
C LEU A 106 22.90 -19.18 15.13
N ILE A 107 23.19 -18.09 14.42
CA ILE A 107 24.14 -17.04 14.82
C ILE A 107 23.33 -15.75 14.94
N ASP A 108 23.19 -15.27 16.18
CA ASP A 108 22.31 -14.17 16.54
C ASP A 108 23.00 -13.20 17.54
N PRO A 109 23.98 -12.42 17.08
CA PRO A 109 24.75 -11.51 17.94
C PRO A 109 23.91 -10.35 18.50
N TYR A 110 22.75 -10.04 17.89
CA TYR A 110 21.93 -8.87 18.22
C TYR A 110 20.59 -9.22 18.90
N GLY A 111 20.38 -10.48 19.27
CA GLY A 111 19.19 -10.91 20.04
C GLY A 111 17.89 -10.96 19.25
N GLY A 112 17.94 -11.15 17.93
CA GLY A 112 16.77 -11.25 17.06
C GLY A 112 15.81 -12.38 17.44
N GLN A 113 16.30 -13.51 17.96
CA GLN A 113 15.43 -14.59 18.45
C GLN A 113 14.61 -14.16 19.67
N GLN A 114 15.19 -13.36 20.56
CA GLN A 114 14.46 -12.83 21.71
C GLN A 114 13.39 -11.83 21.25
N ASP A 115 13.71 -10.93 20.34
CA ASP A 115 12.73 -9.98 19.78
C ASP A 115 11.63 -10.68 18.97
N LEU A 116 11.92 -11.82 18.32
CA LEU A 116 10.89 -12.67 17.69
C LEU A 116 9.91 -13.25 18.72
N ASN A 117 10.41 -13.68 19.88
CA ASN A 117 9.59 -14.19 20.97
C ASN A 117 8.77 -13.08 21.62
N ASP A 118 9.38 -11.92 21.84
CA ASP A 118 8.75 -10.76 22.48
C ASP A 118 7.85 -9.96 21.52
N ARG A 119 7.83 -10.33 20.23
CA ARG A 119 7.08 -9.66 19.17
C ARG A 119 7.49 -8.18 19.03
N LEU A 120 8.79 -7.92 18.99
CA LEU A 120 9.35 -6.58 18.90
C LEU A 120 10.06 -6.33 17.56
N LEU A 121 9.84 -5.14 17.00
CA LEU A 121 10.62 -4.61 15.88
C LEU A 121 11.67 -3.65 16.43
N ARG A 122 12.84 -4.21 16.75
CA ARG A 122 13.98 -3.50 17.33
C ARG A 122 15.06 -3.24 16.28
N HIS A 123 15.61 -2.03 16.24
CA HIS A 123 16.76 -1.71 15.39
C HIS A 123 18.02 -2.48 15.82
N VAL A 124 18.91 -2.79 14.88
CA VAL A 124 20.13 -3.59 15.18
C VAL A 124 21.18 -2.78 15.94
N SER A 125 21.46 -1.57 15.48
CA SER A 125 22.58 -0.77 15.98
C SER A 125 22.31 0.73 15.85
N PRO A 126 23.09 1.61 16.52
CA PRO A 126 22.99 3.06 16.37
C PRO A 126 23.17 3.56 14.93
N ALA A 127 23.80 2.76 14.05
CA ALA A 127 23.87 3.05 12.62
C ALA A 127 22.50 3.04 11.93
N PHE A 128 21.40 2.69 12.63
CA PHE A 128 20.03 2.75 12.15
C PHE A 128 19.70 4.10 11.50
N VAL A 129 20.14 5.20 12.11
CA VAL A 129 19.88 6.59 11.66
C VAL A 129 20.53 6.95 10.33
N GLU A 130 21.46 6.13 9.82
CA GLU A 130 22.19 6.44 8.59
C GLU A 130 21.31 6.31 7.32
N ASP A 131 20.34 5.37 7.28
CA ASP A 131 19.42 5.18 6.14
C ASP A 131 17.98 5.57 6.51
N PRO A 132 17.50 6.75 6.06
CA PRO A 132 16.13 7.20 6.33
C PRO A 132 15.04 6.26 5.80
N LEU A 133 15.34 5.36 4.84
CA LEU A 133 14.35 4.40 4.34
C LEU A 133 13.92 3.42 5.44
N ARG A 134 14.76 3.19 6.46
CA ARG A 134 14.45 2.25 7.54
C ARG A 134 13.18 2.64 8.29
N VAL A 135 12.82 3.92 8.37
CA VAL A 135 11.54 4.39 8.92
C VAL A 135 10.35 3.75 8.18
N LEU A 136 10.34 3.83 6.85
CA LEU A 136 9.29 3.23 6.02
C LEU A 136 9.32 1.68 6.07
N ARG A 137 10.51 1.09 6.14
CA ARG A 137 10.66 -0.37 6.25
C ARG A 137 10.12 -0.90 7.57
N VAL A 138 10.39 -0.22 8.69
CA VAL A 138 9.86 -0.58 10.00
C VAL A 138 8.34 -0.46 10.01
N ALA A 139 7.77 0.63 9.48
CA ALA A 139 6.32 0.77 9.33
C ALA A 139 5.72 -0.37 8.48
N ARG A 140 6.39 -0.76 7.39
CA ARG A 140 5.96 -1.89 6.55
C ARG A 140 6.02 -3.22 7.31
N PHE A 141 7.08 -3.46 8.09
CA PHE A 141 7.20 -4.68 8.89
C PHE A 141 6.17 -4.71 10.03
N ALA A 142 5.85 -3.57 10.63
CA ALA A 142 4.78 -3.44 11.60
C ALA A 142 3.44 -3.86 10.98
N ALA A 143 3.11 -3.32 9.79
CA ALA A 143 1.92 -3.73 9.04
C ALA A 143 1.92 -5.23 8.67
N ARG A 144 3.05 -5.76 8.19
CA ARG A 144 3.17 -7.18 7.81
C ARG A 144 2.96 -8.11 9.00
N PHE A 145 3.54 -7.81 10.16
CA PHE A 145 3.59 -8.71 11.31
C PHE A 145 2.61 -8.37 12.43
N HIS A 146 1.76 -7.35 12.25
CA HIS A 146 0.77 -6.96 13.24
C HIS A 146 -0.14 -8.12 13.66
N HIS A 147 -0.57 -8.95 12.70
CA HIS A 147 -1.41 -10.13 12.95
C HIS A 147 -0.74 -11.20 13.85
N LEU A 148 0.58 -11.16 14.02
CA LEU A 148 1.34 -12.02 14.94
C LEU A 148 1.61 -11.35 16.29
N GLY A 149 1.09 -10.13 16.52
CA GLY A 149 1.27 -9.36 17.74
C GLY A 149 2.51 -8.47 17.76
N PHE A 150 3.20 -8.26 16.63
CA PHE A 150 4.39 -7.41 16.60
C PHE A 150 4.07 -5.94 16.83
N ARG A 151 4.94 -5.28 17.61
CA ARG A 151 4.97 -3.82 17.79
C ARG A 151 6.38 -3.27 17.61
N VAL A 152 6.47 -1.97 17.30
CA VAL A 152 7.76 -1.26 17.26
C VAL A 152 8.27 -1.09 18.68
N ALA A 153 9.56 -1.36 18.91
CA ALA A 153 10.19 -1.14 20.21
C ALA A 153 10.35 0.37 20.48
N ASP A 154 10.18 0.81 21.72
CA ASP A 154 10.05 2.23 22.10
C ASP A 154 11.33 3.03 21.72
N GLU A 155 12.48 2.56 22.17
CA GLU A 155 13.62 2.25 21.30
C GLU A 155 13.78 2.84 19.91
N THR A 156 13.33 2.00 18.98
CA THR A 156 13.34 2.19 17.55
C THR A 156 12.42 3.33 17.16
N LEU A 157 11.28 3.49 17.84
CA LEU A 157 10.37 4.61 17.58
C LEU A 157 11.05 5.96 17.86
N ALA A 158 11.80 6.06 18.96
CA ALA A 158 12.59 7.25 19.28
C ALA A 158 13.68 7.52 18.23
N MET A 159 14.39 6.50 17.75
CA MET A 159 15.35 6.67 16.64
C MET A 159 14.67 7.07 15.33
N MET A 160 13.46 6.56 15.05
CA MET A 160 12.68 6.97 13.88
C MET A 160 12.29 8.45 13.97
N GLN A 161 11.94 8.95 15.16
CA GLN A 161 11.68 10.37 15.41
C GLN A 161 12.94 11.21 15.19
N GLU A 162 14.12 10.76 15.65
CA GLU A 162 15.39 11.46 15.41
C GLU A 162 15.69 11.62 13.90
N ILE A 163 15.45 10.58 13.09
CA ILE A 163 15.61 10.62 11.63
C ILE A 163 14.64 11.64 10.99
N VAL A 164 13.42 11.74 11.52
CA VAL A 164 12.41 12.70 11.05
C VAL A 164 12.86 14.13 11.38
N GLU A 165 13.27 14.37 12.62
CA GLU A 165 13.75 15.68 13.10
C GLU A 165 15.01 16.15 12.38
N SER A 166 15.87 15.22 11.95
CA SER A 166 17.10 15.56 11.21
C SER A 166 16.84 16.02 9.77
N GLY A 167 15.61 15.86 9.25
CA GLY A 167 15.23 16.20 7.87
C GLY A 167 15.80 15.25 6.81
N GLU A 168 16.29 14.07 7.21
CA GLU A 168 16.87 13.10 6.26
C GLU A 168 15.81 12.41 5.40
N LEU A 169 14.55 12.39 5.86
CA LEU A 169 13.42 11.86 5.08
C LEU A 169 13.19 12.63 3.77
N ASP A 170 13.48 13.93 3.71
CA ASP A 170 13.34 14.74 2.50
C ASP A 170 14.29 14.30 1.37
N ALA A 171 15.37 13.60 1.72
CA ALA A 171 16.33 13.06 0.77
C ALA A 171 15.92 11.70 0.18
N LEU A 172 14.78 11.12 0.62
CA LEU A 172 14.27 9.88 0.06
C LEU A 172 13.76 10.09 -1.38
N THR A 173 14.15 9.18 -2.27
CA THR A 173 13.61 9.20 -3.63
C THR A 173 12.15 8.73 -3.62
N ALA A 174 11.36 9.34 -4.50
CA ALA A 174 9.95 9.07 -4.70
C ALA A 174 9.65 7.56 -4.85
N GLU A 175 10.44 6.86 -5.66
CA GLU A 175 10.26 5.44 -5.97
C GLU A 175 10.51 4.55 -4.75
N ARG A 176 11.45 4.92 -3.86
CA ARG A 176 11.71 4.18 -2.62
C ARG A 176 10.54 4.34 -1.65
N VAL A 177 9.97 5.55 -1.55
CA VAL A 177 8.77 5.82 -0.74
C VAL A 177 7.59 4.97 -1.25
N TRP A 178 7.33 5.03 -2.55
CA TRP A 178 6.24 4.26 -3.16
C TRP A 178 6.43 2.75 -2.96
N LYS A 179 7.63 2.21 -3.17
CA LYS A 179 7.88 0.77 -3.06
C LYS A 179 7.58 0.22 -1.66
N GLU A 180 7.86 0.99 -0.61
CA GLU A 180 7.55 0.56 0.76
C GLU A 180 6.05 0.71 1.09
N TRP A 181 5.40 1.79 0.62
CA TRP A 181 3.95 1.93 0.77
C TRP A 181 3.18 0.86 -0.02
N GLU A 182 3.56 0.59 -1.27
CA GLU A 182 2.96 -0.45 -2.13
C GLU A 182 3.02 -1.84 -1.46
N LYS A 183 4.16 -2.21 -0.89
CA LYS A 183 4.28 -3.48 -0.15
C LYS A 183 3.44 -3.50 1.14
N SER A 184 3.17 -2.35 1.74
CA SER A 184 2.28 -2.29 2.91
C SER A 184 0.81 -2.49 2.50
N LEU A 185 0.42 -2.05 1.30
CA LEU A 185 -0.94 -2.23 0.77
C LEU A 185 -1.31 -3.71 0.66
N THR A 186 -0.35 -4.60 0.40
CA THR A 186 -0.59 -6.05 0.30
C THR A 186 -0.53 -6.79 1.63
N SER A 187 -0.28 -6.09 2.74
CA SER A 187 -0.33 -6.68 4.08
C SER A 187 -1.77 -6.84 4.57
N GLN A 188 -1.98 -7.65 5.60
CA GLN A 188 -3.29 -7.79 6.25
C GLN A 188 -3.69 -6.52 7.02
N HIS A 189 -2.73 -5.68 7.41
CA HIS A 189 -2.93 -4.52 8.27
C HIS A 189 -2.27 -3.26 7.70
N PRO A 190 -2.67 -2.78 6.50
CA PRO A 190 -2.06 -1.61 5.88
C PRO A 190 -2.28 -0.32 6.69
N GLU A 191 -3.31 -0.25 7.53
CA GLU A 191 -3.56 0.85 8.46
C GLU A 191 -2.42 1.06 9.47
N VAL A 192 -1.74 -0.02 9.85
CA VAL A 192 -0.62 0.04 10.81
C VAL A 192 0.59 0.73 10.19
N PHE A 193 0.78 0.63 8.87
CA PHE A 193 1.83 1.39 8.18
C PHE A 193 1.63 2.89 8.37
N LEU A 194 0.43 3.39 8.10
CA LEU A 194 0.09 4.80 8.27
C LEU A 194 0.17 5.25 9.74
N SER A 195 -0.30 4.40 10.66
CA SER A 195 -0.26 4.67 12.10
C SER A 195 1.17 4.81 12.62
N VAL A 196 2.06 3.87 12.29
CA VAL A 196 3.47 3.92 12.71
C VAL A 196 4.20 5.14 12.13
N LEU A 197 3.93 5.49 10.87
CA LEU A 197 4.49 6.72 10.29
C LEU A 197 3.98 7.98 11.01
N ARG A 198 2.72 7.97 11.47
CA ARG A 198 2.18 9.07 12.25
C ARG A 198 2.81 9.15 13.63
N ASP A 199 2.97 8.02 14.31
CA ASP A 199 3.53 7.93 15.66
C ASP A 199 4.97 8.46 15.74
N CYS A 200 5.76 8.28 14.69
CA CYS A 200 7.11 8.84 14.59
C CYS A 200 7.16 10.22 13.89
N GLY A 201 6.04 10.77 13.43
CA GLY A 201 5.99 12.06 12.71
C GLY A 201 6.40 12.00 11.23
N ALA A 202 6.81 10.84 10.72
CA ALA A 202 7.19 10.67 9.32
C ALA A 202 6.04 10.89 8.34
N LEU A 203 4.79 10.61 8.73
CA LEU A 203 3.62 10.74 7.85
C LEU A 203 3.48 12.16 7.30
N ALA A 204 3.67 13.17 8.15
CA ALA A 204 3.62 14.58 7.77
C ALA A 204 4.68 14.97 6.72
N VAL A 205 5.81 14.24 6.68
CA VAL A 205 6.90 14.48 5.72
C VAL A 205 6.66 13.72 4.41
N VAL A 206 6.36 12.42 4.50
CA VAL A 206 6.30 11.57 3.30
C VAL A 206 4.93 11.62 2.60
N LEU A 207 3.85 11.70 3.36
CA LEU A 207 2.46 11.67 2.90
C LEU A 207 1.62 12.78 3.58
N PRO A 208 2.02 14.07 3.47
CA PRO A 208 1.35 15.19 4.12
C PRO A 208 -0.14 15.29 3.82
N GLU A 209 -0.57 14.83 2.63
CA GLU A 209 -1.97 14.83 2.25
C GLU A 209 -2.83 13.92 3.14
N ILE A 210 -2.29 12.77 3.59
CA ILE A 210 -2.97 11.88 4.54
C ILE A 210 -2.86 12.43 5.96
N ASP A 211 -1.70 12.96 6.35
CA ASP A 211 -1.52 13.54 7.68
C ASP A 211 -2.50 14.67 7.98
N ALA A 212 -2.78 15.50 6.96
CA ALA A 212 -3.73 16.61 7.02
C ALA A 212 -5.20 16.19 7.28
N LEU A 213 -5.53 14.90 7.22
CA LEU A 213 -6.87 14.41 7.56
C LEU A 213 -7.08 14.27 9.07
N PHE A 214 -6.02 14.06 9.83
CA PHE A 214 -6.16 13.88 11.26
C PHE A 214 -6.45 15.22 11.95
N GLY A 215 -7.37 15.20 12.90
CA GLY A 215 -7.94 16.38 13.56
C GLY A 215 -9.06 17.05 12.76
N VAL A 216 -9.38 16.58 11.55
CA VAL A 216 -10.50 17.10 10.74
C VAL A 216 -11.80 16.38 11.14
N PRO A 217 -12.79 17.06 11.74
CA PRO A 217 -14.00 16.45 12.27
C PRO A 217 -15.04 16.16 11.19
N GLN A 218 -15.71 15.03 11.32
CA GLN A 218 -16.79 14.53 10.49
C GLN A 218 -18.13 14.50 11.26
N PRO A 219 -19.27 14.41 10.56
CA PRO A 219 -20.56 14.40 11.24
C PRO A 219 -20.77 13.07 11.99
N GLU A 220 -20.83 13.14 13.32
CA GLU A 220 -20.93 11.98 14.23
C GLU A 220 -22.01 10.97 13.84
N GLN A 221 -23.17 11.45 13.35
CA GLN A 221 -24.26 10.60 12.89
C GLN A 221 -23.82 9.55 11.85
N TRP A 222 -22.93 9.94 10.94
CA TRP A 222 -22.47 9.12 9.83
C TRP A 222 -21.06 8.58 10.02
N HIS A 223 -20.29 9.20 10.91
CA HIS A 223 -18.89 8.95 11.22
C HIS A 223 -18.68 9.02 12.74
N PRO A 224 -19.04 7.97 13.50
CA PRO A 224 -18.97 7.99 14.97
C PRO A 224 -17.54 8.13 15.51
N GLU A 225 -16.52 7.80 14.71
CA GLU A 225 -15.11 8.06 14.99
C GLU A 225 -14.74 9.55 14.99
N ILE A 226 -15.57 10.40 14.37
CA ILE A 226 -15.43 11.85 14.19
C ILE A 226 -14.19 12.26 13.38
N ASP A 227 -13.01 11.73 13.66
CA ASP A 227 -11.75 12.13 13.03
C ASP A 227 -11.58 11.51 11.64
N THR A 228 -11.31 12.34 10.63
CA THR A 228 -11.14 11.89 9.23
C THR A 228 -9.87 11.04 9.04
N GLY A 229 -8.83 11.28 9.82
CA GLY A 229 -7.62 10.46 9.81
C GLY A 229 -7.88 9.08 10.41
N ILE A 230 -8.59 9.00 11.54
CA ILE A 230 -9.02 7.72 12.12
C ILE A 230 -9.91 6.95 11.14
N HIS A 231 -10.88 7.63 10.51
CA HIS A 231 -11.70 7.05 9.43
C HIS A 231 -10.83 6.45 8.33
N THR A 232 -9.81 7.18 7.87
CA THR A 232 -8.89 6.70 6.82
C THR A 232 -8.17 5.41 7.22
N LEU A 233 -7.77 5.27 8.49
CA LEU A 233 -7.18 4.02 9.01
C LEU A 233 -8.19 2.87 9.02
N MET A 234 -9.42 3.12 9.46
CA MET A 234 -10.49 2.13 9.48
C MET A 234 -10.86 1.66 8.06
N VAL A 235 -10.94 2.59 7.11
CA VAL A 235 -11.16 2.29 5.68
C VAL A 235 -10.01 1.47 5.10
N ALA A 236 -8.76 1.79 5.45
CA ALA A 236 -7.60 1.00 5.02
C ALA A 236 -7.67 -0.45 5.50
N ARG A 237 -8.04 -0.65 6.77
CA ARG A 237 -8.24 -1.98 7.36
C ARG A 237 -9.38 -2.73 6.65
N GLN A 238 -10.51 -2.06 6.45
CA GLN A 238 -11.67 -2.69 5.83
C GLN A 238 -11.41 -3.05 4.36
N ALA A 239 -10.68 -2.21 3.62
CA ALA A 239 -10.27 -2.53 2.26
C ALA A 239 -9.39 -3.80 2.23
N ALA A 240 -8.54 -4.01 3.23
CA ALA A 240 -7.73 -5.23 3.33
C ALA A 240 -8.56 -6.50 3.56
N LEU A 241 -9.67 -6.39 4.30
CA LEU A 241 -10.61 -7.50 4.50
C LEU A 241 -11.45 -7.80 3.25
N LEU A 242 -11.74 -6.80 2.43
CA LEU A 242 -12.65 -6.92 1.29
C LEU A 242 -11.97 -7.37 -0.01
N THR A 243 -10.66 -7.14 -0.18
CA THR A 243 -9.95 -7.47 -1.42
C THR A 243 -8.45 -7.59 -1.20
N GLU A 244 -7.76 -8.38 -2.03
CA GLU A 244 -6.29 -8.43 -2.13
C GLU A 244 -5.71 -7.48 -3.19
N ASP A 245 -6.55 -6.77 -3.95
CA ASP A 245 -6.11 -5.86 -5.00
C ASP A 245 -5.52 -4.56 -4.41
N PRO A 246 -4.20 -4.32 -4.54
CA PRO A 246 -3.56 -3.13 -3.97
C PRO A 246 -4.04 -1.84 -4.63
N VAL A 247 -4.56 -1.88 -5.87
CA VAL A 247 -5.13 -0.72 -6.55
C VAL A 247 -6.37 -0.21 -5.82
N ILE A 248 -7.23 -1.13 -5.37
CA ILE A 248 -8.44 -0.80 -4.60
C ILE A 248 -8.06 -0.31 -3.21
N ARG A 249 -7.12 -1.00 -2.53
CA ARG A 249 -6.66 -0.63 -1.18
C ARG A 249 -6.03 0.76 -1.16
N PHE A 250 -5.23 1.11 -2.17
CA PHE A 250 -4.70 2.47 -2.35
C PHE A 250 -5.82 3.48 -2.56
N ALA A 251 -6.74 3.22 -3.51
CA ALA A 251 -7.84 4.13 -3.81
C ALA A 251 -8.69 4.42 -2.57
N ALA A 252 -8.93 3.40 -1.73
CA ALA A 252 -9.62 3.54 -0.46
C ALA A 252 -8.87 4.43 0.55
N GLN A 253 -7.54 4.32 0.64
CA GLN A 253 -6.74 5.16 1.56
C GLN A 253 -6.70 6.65 1.19
N VAL A 254 -6.92 6.99 -0.09
CA VAL A 254 -6.77 8.37 -0.58
C VAL A 254 -8.05 8.99 -1.12
N HIS A 255 -9.20 8.32 -1.01
CA HIS A 255 -10.45 8.81 -1.58
C HIS A 255 -10.91 10.15 -0.97
N ASP A 256 -10.53 10.40 0.28
CA ASP A 256 -11.03 11.49 1.12
C ASP A 256 -10.02 12.64 1.33
N LEU A 257 -8.91 12.66 0.60
CA LEU A 257 -7.87 13.72 0.73
C LEU A 257 -8.44 15.15 0.61
N GLY A 258 -9.59 15.33 -0.05
CA GLY A 258 -10.26 16.63 -0.13
C GLY A 258 -10.84 17.15 1.19
N LYS A 259 -11.08 16.29 2.19
CA LYS A 259 -11.58 16.70 3.52
C LYS A 259 -10.54 17.53 4.27
N GLY A 260 -9.26 17.17 4.17
CA GLY A 260 -8.13 17.95 4.71
C GLY A 260 -7.96 19.34 4.09
N LEU A 261 -8.59 19.61 2.95
CA LEU A 261 -8.61 20.92 2.29
C LEU A 261 -9.92 21.69 2.49
N THR A 262 -10.87 21.14 3.24
CA THR A 262 -12.15 21.82 3.50
C THR A 262 -11.91 22.97 4.48
N PRO A 263 -12.35 24.20 4.19
CA PRO A 263 -12.28 25.31 5.13
C PRO A 263 -12.99 24.98 6.46
N GLN A 264 -12.47 25.44 7.59
CA GLN A 264 -13.00 25.08 8.91
C GLN A 264 -14.46 25.54 9.10
N GLU A 265 -14.86 26.64 8.46
CA GLU A 265 -16.23 27.14 8.46
C GLU A 265 -17.23 26.21 7.74
N GLU A 266 -16.74 25.26 6.92
CA GLU A 266 -17.56 24.26 6.23
C GLU A 266 -17.55 22.89 6.94
N TRP A 267 -16.79 22.76 8.02
CA TRP A 267 -16.79 21.55 8.86
C TRP A 267 -18.12 21.41 9.61
N PRO A 268 -18.57 20.18 9.89
CA PRO A 268 -18.01 18.89 9.44
C PRO A 268 -18.64 18.40 8.12
N SER A 269 -19.26 19.27 7.32
CA SER A 269 -20.12 18.85 6.21
C SER A 269 -19.37 18.43 4.93
N HIS A 270 -18.17 18.99 4.71
CA HIS A 270 -17.26 18.62 3.61
C HIS A 270 -17.90 18.53 2.21
N LYS A 271 -18.87 19.39 1.89
CA LYS A 271 -19.74 19.26 0.70
C LYS A 271 -19.00 19.12 -0.62
N LEU A 272 -17.79 19.70 -0.74
CA LEU A 272 -17.00 19.72 -1.96
C LEU A 272 -15.76 18.81 -1.93
N HIS A 273 -15.60 17.94 -0.92
CA HIS A 273 -14.37 17.15 -0.75
C HIS A 273 -14.06 16.27 -1.98
N THR A 274 -15.05 15.67 -2.63
CA THR A 274 -14.85 14.86 -3.85
C THR A 274 -14.21 15.64 -4.99
N LYS A 275 -14.51 16.95 -5.10
CA LYS A 275 -13.91 17.84 -6.09
C LYS A 275 -12.54 18.35 -5.62
N LEU A 276 -12.44 18.72 -4.35
CA LEU A 276 -11.20 19.22 -3.74
C LEU A 276 -10.09 18.14 -3.73
N GLY A 277 -10.44 16.87 -3.57
CA GLY A 277 -9.52 15.74 -3.49
C GLY A 277 -8.85 15.34 -4.81
N LEU A 278 -9.42 15.69 -5.96
CA LEU A 278 -8.86 15.29 -7.26
C LEU A 278 -7.46 15.86 -7.53
N LYS A 279 -7.19 17.09 -7.11
CA LYS A 279 -5.88 17.72 -7.30
C LYS A 279 -4.82 17.14 -6.35
N PRO A 280 -5.05 17.03 -5.02
CA PRO A 280 -4.15 16.35 -4.09
C PRO A 280 -3.80 14.93 -4.53
N ILE A 281 -4.77 14.11 -4.95
CA ILE A 281 -4.49 12.74 -5.41
C ILE A 281 -3.51 12.76 -6.59
N LYS A 282 -3.71 13.64 -7.58
CA LYS A 282 -2.79 13.76 -8.73
C LYS A 282 -1.41 14.20 -8.29
N THR A 283 -1.33 15.23 -7.45
CA THR A 283 -0.06 15.77 -6.95
C THR A 283 0.71 14.74 -6.14
N LEU A 284 0.05 14.04 -5.22
CA LEU A 284 0.62 12.92 -4.47
C LEU A 284 1.16 11.84 -5.42
N CYS A 285 0.32 11.37 -6.35
CA CYS A 285 0.70 10.30 -7.28
C CYS A 285 1.90 10.68 -8.15
N GLU A 286 1.97 11.93 -8.61
CA GLU A 286 3.10 12.44 -9.38
C GLU A 286 4.37 12.55 -8.53
N ARG A 287 4.24 13.10 -7.30
CA ARG A 287 5.35 13.34 -6.37
C ARG A 287 6.06 12.06 -5.98
N ILE A 288 5.33 11.00 -5.65
CA ILE A 288 5.92 9.71 -5.24
C ILE A 288 5.93 8.66 -6.35
N ARG A 289 5.65 9.04 -7.61
CA ARG A 289 5.70 8.16 -8.80
C ARG A 289 4.77 6.93 -8.71
N VAL A 290 3.57 7.11 -8.17
CA VAL A 290 2.53 6.07 -8.13
C VAL A 290 2.16 5.65 -9.57
N PRO A 291 2.04 4.34 -9.88
CA PRO A 291 1.64 3.89 -11.21
C PRO A 291 0.24 4.38 -11.60
N ASN A 292 0.03 4.57 -12.91
CA ASN A 292 -1.22 5.15 -13.43
C ASN A 292 -2.48 4.38 -13.02
N ALA A 293 -2.42 3.05 -12.90
CA ALA A 293 -3.57 2.23 -12.52
C ALA A 293 -4.11 2.62 -11.13
N TYR A 294 -3.22 2.79 -10.15
CA TYR A 294 -3.54 3.24 -8.79
C TYR A 294 -4.13 4.65 -8.78
N ARG A 295 -3.46 5.60 -9.47
CA ARG A 295 -3.94 6.98 -9.59
C ARG A 295 -5.34 7.04 -10.21
N ASP A 296 -5.56 6.34 -11.31
CA ASP A 296 -6.81 6.42 -12.06
C ASP A 296 -7.97 5.80 -11.27
N ALA A 297 -7.72 4.73 -10.52
CA ALA A 297 -8.69 4.16 -9.59
C ALA A 297 -8.99 5.11 -8.41
N ALA A 298 -7.97 5.71 -7.80
CA ALA A 298 -8.14 6.70 -6.73
C ALA A 298 -8.98 7.91 -7.18
N LEU A 299 -8.73 8.44 -8.38
CA LEU A 299 -9.50 9.54 -8.94
C LEU A 299 -10.96 9.16 -9.21
N LEU A 300 -11.20 7.93 -9.69
CA LEU A 300 -12.54 7.39 -9.85
C LEU A 300 -13.28 7.32 -8.50
N VAL A 301 -12.67 6.72 -7.49
CA VAL A 301 -13.29 6.56 -6.16
C VAL A 301 -13.54 7.92 -5.51
N CYS A 302 -12.56 8.82 -5.51
CA CYS A 302 -12.72 10.19 -5.01
C CYS A 302 -13.88 10.93 -5.68
N ALA A 303 -14.03 10.81 -7.00
CA ALA A 303 -15.09 11.50 -7.74
C ALA A 303 -16.48 10.90 -7.52
N GLU A 304 -16.58 9.61 -7.21
CA GLU A 304 -17.83 8.85 -7.35
C GLU A 304 -18.35 8.20 -6.07
N HIS A 305 -17.53 7.96 -5.04
CA HIS A 305 -17.96 7.19 -3.87
C HIS A 305 -19.23 7.78 -3.20
N THR A 306 -19.38 9.11 -3.14
CA THR A 306 -20.61 9.75 -2.65
C THR A 306 -21.84 9.44 -3.53
N ASN A 307 -21.67 9.29 -4.85
CA ASN A 307 -22.76 8.84 -5.72
C ASN A 307 -23.12 7.37 -5.43
N VAL A 308 -22.13 6.54 -5.10
CA VAL A 308 -22.36 5.14 -4.72
C VAL A 308 -23.10 5.06 -3.39
N HIS A 309 -22.72 5.84 -2.37
CA HIS A 309 -23.46 5.90 -1.09
C HIS A 309 -24.93 6.24 -1.30
N ASN A 310 -25.21 7.16 -2.22
CA ASN A 310 -26.56 7.59 -2.58
C ASN A 310 -27.20 6.74 -3.68
N ALA A 311 -26.64 5.57 -4.02
CA ALA A 311 -27.10 4.74 -5.12
C ALA A 311 -28.56 4.31 -4.99
N GLY A 312 -29.16 4.30 -3.78
CA GLY A 312 -30.58 4.05 -3.57
C GLY A 312 -31.49 5.17 -4.13
N GLU A 313 -30.99 6.40 -4.17
CA GLU A 313 -31.75 7.60 -4.54
C GLU A 313 -31.45 8.08 -5.96
N LEU A 314 -30.36 7.59 -6.57
CA LEU A 314 -29.95 8.00 -7.91
C LEU A 314 -30.98 7.62 -8.99
N LYS A 315 -31.11 8.48 -10.00
CA LYS A 315 -31.84 8.15 -11.24
C LYS A 315 -31.02 7.19 -12.10
N ALA A 316 -31.67 6.32 -12.87
CA ALA A 316 -31.00 5.43 -13.82
C ALA A 316 -30.07 6.15 -14.80
N ALA A 317 -30.47 7.35 -15.26
CA ALA A 317 -29.64 8.21 -16.10
C ALA A 317 -28.34 8.65 -15.42
N THR A 318 -28.29 8.75 -14.10
CA THR A 318 -27.08 9.10 -13.36
C THR A 318 -26.07 7.96 -13.38
N PHE A 319 -26.50 6.70 -13.23
CA PHE A 319 -25.60 5.54 -13.38
C PHE A 319 -24.93 5.52 -14.75
N VAL A 320 -25.73 5.67 -15.82
CA VAL A 320 -25.20 5.70 -17.19
C VAL A 320 -24.21 6.86 -17.39
N LYS A 321 -24.48 8.03 -16.81
CA LYS A 321 -23.53 9.17 -16.83
C LYS A 321 -22.22 8.86 -16.10
N ILE A 322 -22.27 8.17 -14.96
CA ILE A 322 -21.09 7.72 -14.22
C ILE A 322 -20.26 6.78 -15.10
N PHE A 323 -20.91 5.80 -15.75
CA PHE A 323 -20.24 4.83 -16.62
C PHE A 323 -19.63 5.49 -17.86
N ASP A 324 -20.34 6.43 -18.48
CA ASP A 324 -19.87 7.19 -19.64
C ASP A 324 -18.64 8.05 -19.30
N ARG A 325 -18.71 8.87 -18.25
CA ARG A 325 -17.63 9.83 -17.92
C ARG A 325 -16.36 9.17 -17.41
N ASN A 326 -16.49 7.97 -16.84
CA ASN A 326 -15.38 7.21 -16.30
C ASN A 326 -14.88 6.10 -17.24
N ASP A 327 -15.40 6.04 -18.47
CA ASP A 327 -14.97 5.09 -19.49
C ASP A 327 -15.14 3.61 -19.08
N CYS A 328 -16.17 3.32 -18.26
CA CYS A 328 -16.40 1.99 -17.71
C CYS A 328 -16.76 0.96 -18.79
N TRP A 329 -17.31 1.38 -19.94
CA TRP A 329 -17.64 0.48 -21.04
C TRP A 329 -16.42 -0.21 -21.66
N ARG A 330 -15.29 0.50 -21.72
CA ARG A 330 -14.02 -0.06 -22.22
C ARG A 330 -13.16 -0.64 -21.11
N LYS A 331 -13.39 -0.21 -19.88
CA LYS A 331 -12.66 -0.58 -18.67
C LYS A 331 -13.62 -1.07 -17.58
N PRO A 332 -14.27 -2.22 -17.77
CA PRO A 332 -15.29 -2.72 -16.84
C PRO A 332 -14.73 -3.02 -15.44
N GLU A 333 -13.41 -3.26 -15.31
CA GLU A 333 -12.71 -3.44 -14.04
C GLU A 333 -12.87 -2.25 -13.06
N LYS A 334 -13.20 -1.06 -13.57
CA LYS A 334 -13.48 0.12 -12.75
C LYS A 334 -14.72 -0.03 -11.85
N ILE A 335 -15.68 -0.85 -12.25
CA ILE A 335 -16.93 -1.05 -11.50
C ILE A 335 -16.67 -1.77 -10.18
N PRO A 336 -16.02 -2.96 -10.15
CA PRO A 336 -15.66 -3.59 -8.89
C PRO A 336 -14.67 -2.77 -8.06
N GLN A 337 -13.76 -1.99 -8.69
CA GLN A 337 -12.88 -1.07 -7.97
C GLN A 337 -13.68 -0.02 -7.19
N LEU A 338 -14.61 0.67 -7.86
CA LEU A 338 -15.47 1.68 -7.25
C LEU A 338 -16.40 1.08 -6.20
N ALA A 339 -17.02 -0.06 -6.51
CA ALA A 339 -17.96 -0.74 -5.61
C ALA A 339 -17.27 -1.20 -4.32
N THR A 340 -16.08 -1.79 -4.41
CA THR A 340 -15.35 -2.35 -3.27
C THR A 340 -14.75 -1.25 -2.40
N ALA A 341 -14.14 -0.23 -3.00
CA ALA A 341 -13.61 0.90 -2.25
C ALA A 341 -14.72 1.69 -1.53
N SER A 342 -15.88 1.89 -2.17
CA SER A 342 -17.02 2.57 -1.52
C SER A 342 -17.61 1.73 -0.37
N LYS A 343 -17.61 0.39 -0.50
CA LYS A 343 -17.97 -0.50 0.61
C LYS A 343 -16.98 -0.41 1.76
N ALA A 344 -15.68 -0.38 1.46
CA ALA A 344 -14.64 -0.18 2.48
C ALA A 344 -14.81 1.17 3.21
N ASP A 345 -15.15 2.24 2.50
CA ASP A 345 -15.47 3.55 3.10
C ASP A 345 -16.73 3.50 3.99
N HIS A 346 -17.77 2.79 3.57
CA HIS A 346 -18.98 2.64 4.39
C HIS A 346 -18.72 1.86 5.69
N GLN A 347 -18.06 0.71 5.55
CA GLN A 347 -17.82 -0.22 6.65
C GLN A 347 -16.63 0.19 7.53
N GLY A 348 -15.70 1.00 7.01
CA GLY A 348 -14.58 1.57 7.77
C GLY A 348 -14.99 2.68 8.72
N ARG A 349 -16.05 2.49 9.51
CA ARG A 349 -16.60 3.45 10.47
C ARG A 349 -17.00 2.72 11.74
N THR A 350 -16.89 3.40 12.88
CA THR A 350 -17.10 2.74 14.18
C THR A 350 -18.53 2.22 14.31
N GLY A 351 -18.70 0.89 14.44
CA GLY A 351 -20.01 0.23 14.55
C GLY A 351 -20.72 -0.02 13.20
N PHE A 352 -20.00 0.12 12.08
CA PHE A 352 -20.50 -0.12 10.72
C PHE A 352 -19.74 -1.25 10.01
N GLU A 353 -18.75 -1.87 10.66
CA GLU A 353 -17.77 -2.80 10.07
C GLU A 353 -18.44 -3.97 9.33
N GLU A 354 -19.54 -4.47 9.88
CA GLU A 354 -20.31 -5.58 9.34
C GLU A 354 -21.67 -5.14 8.75
N ARG A 355 -21.92 -3.84 8.59
CA ARG A 355 -23.18 -3.37 8.02
C ARG A 355 -23.26 -3.71 6.54
N ASP A 356 -24.47 -4.10 6.14
CA ASP A 356 -24.77 -4.35 4.74
C ASP A 356 -24.65 -3.07 3.90
N TYR A 357 -24.12 -3.24 2.70
CA TYR A 357 -23.93 -2.15 1.74
C TYR A 357 -24.47 -2.57 0.36
N PRO A 358 -25.82 -2.64 0.19
CA PRO A 358 -26.45 -3.07 -1.07
C PRO A 358 -26.12 -2.18 -2.27
N GLN A 359 -25.63 -0.96 -2.02
CA GLN A 359 -25.20 0.01 -3.03
C GLN A 359 -24.15 -0.57 -3.99
N SER A 360 -23.22 -1.40 -3.51
CA SER A 360 -22.25 -2.08 -4.38
C SER A 360 -22.95 -3.01 -5.38
N ALA A 361 -23.95 -3.77 -4.95
CA ALA A 361 -24.72 -4.67 -5.82
C ALA A 361 -25.59 -3.88 -6.82
N TRP A 362 -26.17 -2.76 -6.39
CA TRP A 362 -26.92 -1.88 -7.28
C TRP A 362 -26.04 -1.25 -8.36
N LEU A 363 -24.82 -0.81 -8.02
CA LEU A 363 -23.87 -0.27 -8.99
C LEU A 363 -23.46 -1.32 -10.03
N THR A 364 -23.06 -2.51 -9.58
CA THR A 364 -22.62 -3.60 -10.45
C THR A 364 -23.75 -4.08 -11.36
N GLY A 365 -24.93 -4.39 -10.81
CA GLY A 365 -26.04 -4.86 -11.62
C GLY A 365 -26.64 -3.80 -12.54
N ALA A 366 -26.56 -2.51 -12.18
CA ALA A 366 -26.88 -1.43 -13.12
C ALA A 366 -25.90 -1.40 -14.29
N PHE A 367 -24.61 -1.59 -14.05
CA PHE A 367 -23.62 -1.68 -15.12
C PHE A 367 -23.86 -2.89 -16.02
N ASP A 368 -24.16 -4.06 -15.44
CA ASP A 368 -24.42 -5.29 -16.18
C ASP A 368 -25.68 -5.14 -17.05
N ALA A 369 -26.77 -4.61 -16.48
CA ALA A 369 -28.02 -4.35 -17.21
C ALA A 369 -27.81 -3.38 -18.38
N ALA A 370 -27.01 -2.32 -18.20
CA ALA A 370 -26.68 -1.40 -19.27
C ALA A 370 -25.75 -2.03 -20.33
N SER A 371 -24.79 -2.84 -19.90
CA SER A 371 -23.81 -3.48 -20.79
C SER A 371 -24.45 -4.55 -21.68
N ALA A 372 -25.55 -5.17 -21.22
CA ALA A 372 -26.34 -6.13 -22.00
C ALA A 372 -27.10 -5.52 -23.19
N VAL A 373 -27.20 -4.18 -23.28
CA VAL A 373 -27.87 -3.52 -24.41
C VAL A 373 -27.01 -3.60 -25.67
N GLU A 374 -27.46 -4.36 -26.65
CA GLU A 374 -26.76 -4.58 -27.91
C GLU A 374 -26.92 -3.42 -28.91
N VAL A 375 -25.84 -3.10 -29.62
CA VAL A 375 -25.86 -2.07 -30.68
C VAL A 375 -26.48 -2.60 -31.99
N LYS A 376 -26.39 -3.90 -32.25
CA LYS A 376 -26.85 -4.50 -33.52
C LYS A 376 -28.35 -4.27 -33.79
N PRO A 377 -29.27 -4.49 -32.83
CA PRO A 377 -30.69 -4.21 -33.03
C PRO A 377 -30.98 -2.73 -33.32
N ILE A 378 -30.21 -1.81 -32.73
CA ILE A 378 -30.35 -0.36 -32.94
C ILE A 378 -29.98 0.02 -34.37
N VAL A 379 -28.88 -0.52 -34.88
CA VAL A 379 -28.47 -0.32 -36.29
C VAL A 379 -29.50 -0.94 -37.24
N ALA A 380 -30.00 -2.13 -36.94
CA ALA A 380 -31.04 -2.79 -37.72
C ALA A 380 -32.36 -2.01 -37.75
N ALA A 381 -32.69 -1.29 -36.67
CA ALA A 381 -33.84 -0.39 -36.60
C ALA A 381 -33.67 0.91 -37.41
N GLY A 382 -32.54 1.10 -38.10
CA GLY A 382 -32.33 2.19 -39.07
C GLY A 382 -31.66 3.44 -38.50
N PHE A 383 -31.25 3.44 -37.22
CA PHE A 383 -30.47 4.54 -36.64
C PHE A 383 -29.07 4.63 -37.28
N LYS A 384 -28.57 5.85 -37.53
CA LYS A 384 -27.29 6.10 -38.21
C LYS A 384 -26.47 7.17 -37.51
N GLY A 385 -25.14 7.05 -37.57
CA GLY A 385 -24.20 8.06 -37.06
C GLY A 385 -24.43 8.36 -35.57
N PRO A 386 -24.48 9.65 -35.15
CA PRO A 386 -24.71 10.03 -33.76
C PRO A 386 -25.99 9.48 -33.14
N ALA A 387 -27.05 9.26 -33.94
CA ALA A 387 -28.32 8.74 -33.47
C ALA A 387 -28.23 7.32 -32.90
N ILE A 388 -27.24 6.52 -33.32
CA ILE A 388 -26.97 5.20 -32.72
C ILE A 388 -26.57 5.35 -31.26
N ARG A 389 -25.70 6.34 -30.95
CA ARG A 389 -25.23 6.58 -29.58
C ARG A 389 -26.36 7.08 -28.70
N GLU A 390 -27.16 8.01 -29.19
CA GLU A 390 -28.29 8.57 -28.45
C GLU A 390 -29.31 7.48 -28.10
N GLU A 391 -29.67 6.63 -29.07
CA GLU A 391 -30.61 5.53 -28.84
C GLU A 391 -30.00 4.46 -27.93
N LEU A 392 -28.72 4.13 -28.08
CA LEU A 392 -28.02 3.21 -27.18
C LEU A 392 -28.04 3.73 -25.73
N THR A 393 -27.72 5.00 -25.51
CA THR A 393 -27.77 5.61 -24.18
C THR A 393 -29.19 5.55 -23.62
N LYS A 394 -30.21 5.86 -24.41
CA LYS A 394 -31.62 5.79 -23.98
C LYS A 394 -32.01 4.36 -23.57
N GLN A 395 -31.66 3.35 -24.36
CA GLN A 395 -31.97 1.96 -24.04
C GLN A 395 -31.21 1.45 -22.82
N ARG A 396 -29.96 1.88 -22.63
CA ARG A 396 -29.18 1.62 -21.40
C ARG A 396 -29.85 2.20 -20.17
N ILE A 397 -30.31 3.45 -20.25
CA ILE A 397 -31.03 4.10 -19.14
C ILE A 397 -32.29 3.32 -18.79
N GLU A 398 -33.04 2.85 -19.78
CA GLU A 398 -34.24 2.06 -19.55
C GLU A 398 -33.93 0.68 -18.95
N ALA A 399 -32.85 0.01 -19.40
CA ALA A 399 -32.39 -1.25 -18.83
C ALA A 399 -32.00 -1.09 -17.35
N VAL A 400 -31.23 -0.04 -17.03
CA VAL A 400 -30.88 0.29 -15.64
C VAL A 400 -32.13 0.59 -14.82
N LYS A 401 -33.08 1.35 -15.36
CA LYS A 401 -34.32 1.68 -14.66
C LYS A 401 -35.08 0.41 -14.26
N LYS A 402 -35.28 -0.52 -15.20
CA LYS A 402 -35.94 -1.81 -14.95
C LYS A 402 -35.21 -2.64 -13.90
N TYR A 403 -33.87 -2.69 -13.96
CA TYR A 403 -33.06 -3.36 -12.96
C TYR A 403 -33.27 -2.76 -11.57
N LEU A 404 -33.19 -1.43 -11.44
CA LEU A 404 -33.33 -0.75 -10.14
C LEU A 404 -34.75 -0.89 -9.56
N GLU A 405 -35.80 -0.80 -10.38
CA GLU A 405 -37.19 -0.99 -9.95
C GLU A 405 -37.43 -2.40 -9.37
N GLY A 406 -36.77 -3.42 -9.92
CA GLY A 406 -36.85 -4.79 -9.41
C GLY A 406 -36.01 -5.07 -8.16
N ASN A 407 -34.95 -4.30 -7.90
CA ASN A 407 -33.92 -4.63 -6.91
C ASN A 407 -33.75 -3.62 -5.76
N ARG A 408 -34.35 -2.42 -5.85
CA ARG A 408 -34.37 -1.45 -4.73
C ARG A 408 -35.49 -1.71 -3.72
N VAL A 409 -36.56 -2.38 -4.13
CA VAL A 409 -37.73 -2.69 -3.28
C VAL A 409 -37.44 -3.83 -2.29
N LEU A 410 -36.36 -4.59 -2.50
CA LEU A 410 -35.98 -5.76 -1.69
C LEU A 410 -34.92 -5.46 -0.61
N GLY A 411 -34.53 -4.19 -0.43
CA GLY A 411 -33.44 -3.80 0.47
C GLY A 411 -33.72 -2.55 1.32
N SER A 412 -35.00 -2.18 1.49
CA SER A 412 -35.45 -1.10 2.38
C SER A 412 -36.05 -1.64 3.66
#